data_AF-A0AAV5SY49-F1
#
_entry.id   AF-A0AAV5SY49-F1
#
_cell.length_a   1.000
_cell.length_b   1.000
_cell.length_c   1.000
_cell.angle_alpha   90.00
_cell.angle_beta   90.00
_cell.angle_gamma   90.00
#
_symmetry.space_group_name_H-M   'P 1'
#
loop_
_entity.id
_entity.type
_entity.pdbx_description
1 polymer ?
#
loop_
_entity_poly.entity_id
_entity_poly.type
_entity_poly.pdbx_seq_one_letter_code
_entity_poly.pdbx_strand_id
1 'polypeptide(L)'
;MNSTSISLLLIIVSALLYVQAGRVGECRTSCVERNVQRIVRVHLRDNYVMVGACNNATDAQKAGGVLAGELPFESIVTPYICHKKIGVWTIDELDQEGIAKFPVRCPSVDQVSQERIASCPN
;
A
#
# COMPACT_ATOMS: atom_id res chain seq x y z
N MET A 1 21.94 31.18 29.79
CA MET A 1 21.70 29.88 29.14
C MET A 1 23.04 29.18 28.98
N ASN A 2 23.23 28.05 29.66
CA ASN A 2 24.54 27.42 29.79
C ASN A 2 24.82 26.50 28.60
N SER A 3 26.09 26.39 28.18
CA SER A 3 26.53 25.58 27.03
C SER A 3 26.09 24.11 27.11
N THR A 4 25.93 23.57 28.32
CA THR A 4 25.45 22.20 28.56
C THR A 4 23.97 22.03 28.24
N SER A 5 23.15 23.07 28.41
CA SER A 5 21.72 23.05 28.11
C SER A 5 21.44 23.06 26.60
N ILE A 6 22.32 23.70 25.81
CA ILE A 6 22.20 23.77 24.35
C ILE A 6 22.55 22.42 23.71
N SER A 7 23.61 21.77 24.20
CA SER A 7 24.01 20.44 23.72
C SER A 7 22.97 19.37 24.01
N LEU A 8 22.30 19.42 25.18
CA LEU A 8 21.22 18.48 25.51
C LEU A 8 20.01 18.66 24.59
N LEU A 9 19.65 19.92 24.27
CA LEU A 9 18.53 20.25 23.39
C LEU A 9 18.75 19.73 21.96
N LEU A 10 19.98 19.85 21.44
CA LEU A 10 20.36 19.39 20.10
C LEU A 10 20.32 17.86 19.96
N ILE A 11 20.65 17.13 21.03
CA ILE A 11 20.57 15.66 21.05
C ILE A 11 19.11 15.19 21.04
N ILE A 12 18.21 15.88 21.75
CA ILE A 12 16.79 15.55 21.79
C ILE A 12 16.12 15.84 20.43
N VAL A 13 16.48 16.94 19.77
CA VAL A 13 15.93 17.29 18.45
C VAL A 13 16.38 16.31 17.36
N SER A 14 17.61 15.81 17.41
CA SER A 14 18.10 14.82 16.44
C SER A 14 17.49 13.42 16.63
N ALA A 15 17.13 13.04 17.87
CA ALA A 15 16.39 11.81 18.13
C ALA A 15 14.93 11.86 17.62
N LEU A 16 14.30 13.04 17.62
CA LEU A 16 12.91 13.21 17.12
C LEU A 16 12.79 13.23 15.60
N LEU A 17 13.89 13.42 14.86
CA LEU A 17 13.89 13.43 13.39
C LEU A 17 14.12 12.04 12.76
N TYR A 18 14.37 11.01 13.58
CA TYR A 18 14.47 9.61 13.15
C TYR A 18 13.10 8.91 13.03
N VAL A 19 12.08 9.60 12.53
CA VAL A 19 10.83 8.95 12.12
C VAL A 19 11.09 8.34 10.73
N GLN A 20 11.55 7.09 10.72
CA GLN A 20 11.70 6.32 9.48
C GLN A 20 10.35 6.19 8.77
N ALA A 21 10.23 6.87 7.62
CA ALA A 21 9.21 6.60 6.63
C ALA A 21 9.37 5.14 6.13
N GLY A 22 8.35 4.29 6.34
CA GLY A 22 8.31 2.96 5.72
C GLY A 22 7.59 1.82 6.45
N ARG A 23 7.12 1.99 7.68
CA ARG A 23 6.27 1.00 8.39
C ARG A 23 5.16 1.71 9.16
N VAL A 24 3.91 1.41 8.82
CA VAL A 24 2.77 1.70 9.71
C VAL A 24 2.45 0.42 10.48
N GLY A 25 3.30 0.12 11.46
CA GLY A 25 3.27 -1.14 12.22
C GLY A 25 3.75 -2.35 11.40
N GLU A 26 3.00 -3.45 11.46
CA GLU A 26 3.28 -4.72 10.78
C GLU A 26 2.74 -4.76 9.33
N CYS A 27 1.96 -3.77 8.91
CA CYS A 27 1.39 -3.69 7.55
C CYS A 27 2.47 -3.31 6.52
N ARG A 28 3.10 -4.33 5.93
CA ARG A 28 4.11 -4.15 4.88
C ARG A 28 3.46 -4.04 3.51
N THR A 29 3.77 -2.97 2.75
CA THR A 29 3.21 -2.75 1.41
C THR A 29 3.60 -3.84 0.42
N SER A 30 4.79 -4.42 0.56
CA SER A 30 5.25 -5.54 -0.29
C SER A 30 4.32 -6.76 -0.23
N CYS A 31 3.54 -6.91 0.85
CA CYS A 31 2.60 -8.02 1.02
C CYS A 31 1.32 -7.86 0.23
N VAL A 32 0.94 -6.62 -0.11
CA VAL A 32 -0.15 -6.36 -1.05
C VAL A 32 0.40 -6.17 -2.47
N GLU A 33 1.48 -5.41 -2.66
CA GLU A 33 2.03 -5.08 -4.00
C GLU A 33 2.58 -6.29 -4.77
N ARG A 34 3.29 -7.22 -4.08
CA ARG A 34 3.79 -8.50 -4.61
C ARG A 34 4.41 -8.46 -6.02
N ASN A 35 5.05 -7.35 -6.40
CA ASN A 35 5.63 -7.09 -7.72
C ASN A 35 4.63 -7.11 -8.91
N VAL A 36 3.32 -7.16 -8.65
CA VAL A 36 2.29 -7.24 -9.70
C VAL A 36 1.28 -6.09 -9.64
N GLN A 37 1.15 -5.43 -8.49
CA GLN A 37 0.26 -4.30 -8.30
C GLN A 37 0.94 -3.17 -7.54
N ARG A 38 0.39 -1.96 -7.68
CA ARG A 38 0.94 -0.74 -7.06
C ARG A 38 -0.11 -0.07 -6.19
N ILE A 39 0.25 0.30 -4.96
CA ILE A 39 -0.64 1.11 -4.12
C ILE A 39 -0.79 2.51 -4.74
N VAL A 40 -2.04 2.92 -5.00
CA VAL A 40 -2.37 4.23 -5.61
C VAL A 40 -3.20 5.14 -4.69
N ARG A 41 -3.73 4.60 -3.60
CA ARG A 41 -4.41 5.37 -2.54
C ARG A 41 -4.13 4.74 -1.18
N VAL A 42 -4.05 5.59 -0.15
CA VAL A 42 -3.78 5.18 1.23
C VAL A 42 -4.66 5.97 2.19
N HIS A 43 -5.35 5.27 3.09
CA HIS A 43 -6.09 5.83 4.19
C HIS A 43 -5.59 5.21 5.50
N LEU A 44 -5.26 6.05 6.47
CA LEU A 44 -4.81 5.62 7.79
C LEU A 44 -5.92 5.87 8.81
N ARG A 45 -6.22 4.85 9.62
CA ARG A 45 -7.05 4.95 10.83
C ARG A 45 -6.24 4.48 12.03
N ASP A 46 -6.76 4.61 13.24
CA ASP A 46 -6.01 4.31 14.47
C ASP A 46 -5.32 2.94 14.42
N ASN A 47 -6.09 1.88 14.18
CA ASN A 47 -5.59 0.50 14.18
C ASN A 47 -5.42 -0.10 12.79
N TYR A 48 -5.81 0.61 11.74
CA TYR A 48 -5.90 0.05 10.39
C TYR A 48 -5.17 0.91 9.35
N VAL A 49 -4.63 0.23 8.34
CA VAL A 49 -4.15 0.80 7.10
C VAL A 49 -5.08 0.29 6.01
N MET A 50 -5.72 1.19 5.27
CA MET A 50 -6.52 0.82 4.10
C MET A 50 -5.82 1.38 2.86
N VAL A 51 -5.78 0.61 1.79
CA VAL A 51 -5.12 0.98 0.53
C VAL A 51 -5.95 0.54 -0.65
N GLY A 52 -5.78 1.22 -1.79
CA GLY A 52 -6.19 0.69 -3.08
C GLY A 52 -4.96 0.27 -3.86
N ALA A 53 -4.90 -1.01 -4.25
CA ALA A 53 -3.84 -1.53 -5.08
C ALA A 53 -4.32 -1.65 -6.53
N CYS A 54 -3.61 -0.99 -7.43
CA CYS A 54 -3.86 -0.95 -8.86
C CYS A 54 -3.15 -2.11 -9.54
N ASN A 55 -3.89 -2.88 -10.32
CA ASN A 55 -3.36 -3.86 -11.26
C ASN A 55 -3.77 -3.53 -12.70
N ASN A 56 -2.85 -3.69 -13.66
CA ASN A 56 -3.15 -3.48 -15.07
C ASN A 56 -4.11 -4.58 -15.55
N ALA A 57 -5.13 -4.19 -16.31
CA ALA A 57 -6.17 -5.09 -16.82
C ALA A 57 -5.90 -5.61 -18.24
N THR A 58 -4.67 -5.46 -18.73
CA THR A 58 -4.29 -5.69 -20.14
C THR A 58 -4.60 -7.08 -20.66
N ASP A 59 -4.68 -8.10 -19.78
CA ASP A 59 -5.04 -9.47 -20.14
C ASP A 59 -6.53 -9.79 -19.89
N ALA A 60 -7.15 -9.13 -18.91
CA ALA A 60 -8.56 -9.36 -18.53
C ALA A 60 -9.54 -8.87 -19.60
N GLN A 61 -9.22 -7.77 -20.31
CA GLN A 61 -10.05 -7.28 -21.42
C GLN A 61 -9.93 -8.13 -22.70
N LYS A 62 -8.75 -8.70 -22.96
CA LYS A 62 -8.49 -9.51 -24.15
C LYS A 62 -9.10 -10.92 -24.08
N ALA A 63 -9.35 -11.41 -22.86
CA ALA A 63 -9.81 -12.79 -22.63
C ALA A 63 -11.31 -13.02 -22.90
N GLY A 64 -12.10 -12.00 -23.30
CA GLY A 64 -13.50 -12.18 -23.69
C GLY A 64 -14.41 -12.81 -22.63
N GLY A 65 -14.06 -12.65 -21.34
CA GLY A 65 -14.74 -13.27 -20.20
C GLY A 65 -15.86 -12.41 -19.59
N VAL A 66 -16.08 -12.54 -18.28
CA VAL A 66 -17.15 -11.89 -17.48
C VAL A 66 -17.21 -10.34 -17.62
N LEU A 67 -16.21 -9.73 -18.24
CA LEU A 67 -16.08 -8.29 -18.46
C LEU A 67 -16.43 -7.86 -19.89
N ALA A 68 -16.92 -8.79 -20.73
CA ALA A 68 -17.39 -8.51 -22.08
C ALA A 68 -18.62 -7.59 -22.03
N GLY A 69 -18.49 -6.37 -22.58
CA GLY A 69 -19.56 -5.37 -22.63
C GLY A 69 -19.39 -4.18 -21.69
N GLU A 70 -18.35 -4.17 -20.85
CA GLU A 70 -17.99 -2.99 -20.06
C GLU A 70 -17.23 -1.96 -20.91
N LEU A 71 -17.28 -0.69 -20.48
CA LEU A 71 -16.43 0.35 -21.08
C LEU A 71 -14.96 -0.04 -20.97
N PRO A 72 -14.11 0.32 -21.95
CA PRO A 72 -12.69 -0.01 -21.90
C PRO A 72 -12.01 0.61 -20.66
N PHE A 73 -11.22 -0.19 -19.94
CA PHE A 73 -10.43 0.20 -18.79
C PHE A 73 -9.05 -0.47 -18.89
N GLU A 74 -8.01 0.24 -18.49
CA GLU A 74 -6.63 -0.24 -18.54
C GLU A 74 -6.15 -0.76 -17.19
N SER A 75 -6.86 -0.44 -16.11
CA SER A 75 -6.53 -0.91 -14.76
C SER A 75 -7.75 -1.10 -13.86
N ILE A 76 -7.54 -1.89 -12.81
CA ILE A 76 -8.48 -2.16 -11.72
C ILE A 76 -7.79 -1.79 -10.41
N VAL A 77 -8.48 -1.07 -9.52
CA VAL A 77 -8.03 -0.79 -8.15
C VAL A 77 -8.86 -1.62 -7.19
N THR A 78 -8.19 -2.49 -6.44
CA THR A 78 -8.81 -3.34 -5.41
C THR A 78 -8.52 -2.77 -4.02
N PRO A 79 -9.53 -2.60 -3.16
CA PRO A 79 -9.35 -2.14 -1.79
C PRO A 79 -8.81 -3.24 -0.88
N TYR A 80 -7.84 -2.89 -0.03
CA TYR A 80 -7.29 -3.78 0.99
C TYR A 80 -7.21 -3.07 2.33
N ILE A 81 -7.40 -3.82 3.41
CA ILE A 81 -7.27 -3.36 4.80
C ILE A 81 -6.29 -4.25 5.55
N CYS A 82 -5.49 -3.65 6.44
CA CYS A 82 -4.58 -4.36 7.32
C CYS A 82 -4.61 -3.77 8.73
N HIS A 83 -4.65 -4.63 9.73
CA HIS A 83 -4.53 -4.21 11.13
C HIS A 83 -3.05 -4.02 11.49
N LYS A 84 -2.69 -2.83 11.99
CA LYS A 84 -1.30 -2.38 12.22
C LYS A 84 -0.49 -3.27 13.17
N LYS A 85 -1.14 -4.03 14.05
CA LYS A 85 -0.47 -4.98 14.97
C LYS A 85 -0.38 -6.41 14.44
N ILE A 86 -1.16 -6.75 13.40
CA ILE A 86 -1.23 -8.12 12.86
C ILE A 86 -0.42 -8.21 11.56
N GLY A 87 -0.53 -7.21 10.69
CA GLY A 87 0.22 -7.16 9.43
C GLY A 87 -0.36 -8.00 8.29
N VAL A 88 -1.48 -8.68 8.51
CA VAL A 88 -2.22 -9.44 7.48
C VAL A 88 -3.11 -8.48 6.70
N TRP A 89 -3.02 -8.54 5.37
CA TRP A 89 -3.87 -7.80 4.44
C TRP A 89 -5.05 -8.65 4.00
N THR A 90 -6.25 -8.08 4.01
CA THR A 90 -7.46 -8.67 3.44
C THR A 90 -8.12 -7.68 2.50
N ILE A 91 -9.03 -8.15 1.63
CA ILE A 91 -9.86 -7.25 0.84
C ILE A 91 -10.74 -6.44 1.80
N ASP A 92 -10.86 -5.13 1.56
CA ASP A 92 -11.76 -4.28 2.32
C ASP A 92 -13.13 -4.23 1.63
N GLU A 93 -14.01 -5.14 2.05
CA GLU A 93 -15.37 -5.27 1.51
C GLU A 93 -16.29 -4.09 1.86
N LEU A 94 -15.88 -3.25 2.84
CA LEU A 94 -16.63 -2.09 3.30
C LEU A 94 -16.12 -0.77 2.72
N ASP A 95 -15.15 -0.82 1.80
CA ASP A 95 -14.67 0.36 1.09
C ASP A 95 -15.80 0.98 0.27
N GLN A 96 -16.04 2.28 0.44
CA GLN A 96 -17.15 2.97 -0.21
C GLN A 96 -17.02 3.04 -1.73
N GLU A 97 -15.79 3.11 -2.23
CA GLU A 97 -15.49 3.12 -3.67
C GLU A 97 -15.45 1.68 -4.24
N GLY A 98 -15.23 0.68 -3.39
CA GLY A 98 -15.15 -0.72 -3.76
C GLY A 98 -14.02 -0.99 -4.77
N ILE A 99 -14.24 -1.98 -5.63
CA ILE A 99 -13.34 -2.25 -6.77
C ILE A 99 -13.67 -1.26 -7.89
N ALA A 100 -12.72 -0.39 -8.22
CA ALA A 100 -12.87 0.66 -9.22
C ALA A 100 -12.06 0.37 -10.50
N LYS A 101 -12.55 0.86 -11.64
CA LYS A 101 -11.95 0.67 -12.97
C LYS A 101 -11.54 2.01 -13.56
N PHE A 102 -10.37 2.07 -14.20
CA PHE A 102 -9.84 3.33 -14.74
C PHE A 102 -9.34 3.18 -16.19
N PRO A 103 -9.49 4.22 -17.03
CA PRO A 103 -9.02 4.22 -18.42
C PRO A 103 -7.52 4.54 -18.55
N VAL A 104 -6.75 4.33 -17.49
CA VAL A 104 -5.30 4.60 -17.44
C VAL A 104 -4.58 3.41 -16.83
N ARG A 105 -3.32 3.20 -17.20
CA ARG A 105 -2.48 2.15 -16.61
C ARG A 105 -2.08 2.48 -15.19
N CYS A 106 -1.82 1.43 -14.43
CA CYS A 106 -1.17 1.55 -13.14
C CYS A 106 0.26 2.10 -13.30
N PRO A 107 0.77 2.82 -12.30
CA PRO A 107 2.18 3.18 -12.25
C PRO A 107 3.07 1.93 -12.25
N SER A 108 4.35 2.12 -12.57
CA SER A 108 5.34 1.04 -12.50
C SER A 108 5.43 0.45 -11.09
N VAL A 109 5.59 -0.87 -11.02
CA VAL A 109 5.72 -1.60 -9.75
C VAL A 109 7.18 -1.65 -9.32
N ASP A 110 7.43 -1.28 -8.07
CA ASP A 110 8.75 -1.45 -7.45
C ASP A 110 9.03 -2.95 -7.23
N GLN A 111 10.19 -3.40 -7.68
CA GLN A 111 10.58 -4.79 -7.51
C GLN A 111 11.11 -5.02 -6.09
N VAL A 112 10.53 -6.01 -5.43
CA VAL A 112 10.92 -6.47 -4.10
C VAL A 112 11.39 -7.93 -4.20
N SER A 113 12.37 -8.33 -3.38
CA SER A 113 12.88 -9.70 -3.41
C SER A 113 11.79 -10.74 -3.08
N GLN A 114 11.89 -11.93 -3.68
CA GLN A 114 10.95 -13.02 -3.40
C GLN A 114 10.99 -13.45 -1.93
N GLU A 115 12.15 -13.42 -1.28
CA GLU A 115 12.28 -13.66 0.15
C GLU A 115 11.43 -12.69 0.98
N ARG A 116 11.45 -11.40 0.62
CA ARG A 116 10.66 -10.38 1.32
C ARG A 116 9.15 -10.60 1.12
N ILE A 117 8.73 -11.02 -0.07
CA ILE A 117 7.32 -11.38 -0.35
C ILE A 117 6.93 -12.65 0.42
N ALA A 118 7.78 -13.68 0.42
CA ALA A 118 7.54 -14.96 1.09
C ALA A 118 7.46 -14.82 2.62
N SER A 119 8.09 -13.79 3.18
CA SER A 119 8.03 -13.49 4.62
C SER A 119 6.70 -12.85 5.07
N CYS A 120 5.78 -12.54 4.16
CA CYS A 120 4.49 -11.94 4.49
C CYS A 120 3.60 -12.91 5.29
N PRO A 121 2.86 -12.41 6.30
CA PRO A 121 1.98 -13.26 7.09
C PRO A 121 0.79 -13.72 6.22
N ASN A 122 0.34 -14.96 6.43
CA ASN A 122 -0.81 -15.59 5.78
C ASN A 122 -2.02 -15.62 6.70
#